data_AF-N6X3T1-F1
#
_entry.id   AF-N6X3T1-F1
#
_cell.length_a   1.000
_cell.length_b   1.000
_cell.length_c   1.000
_cell.angle_alpha   90.00
_cell.angle_beta   90.00
_cell.angle_gamma   90.00
#
_symmetry.space_group_name_H-M   'P 1'
#
loop_
_entity.id
_entity.type
_entity.pdbx_description
1 polymer ?
#
loop_
_entity_poly.entity_id
_entity_poly.type
_entity_poly.pdbx_seq_one_letter_code
_entity_poly.pdbx_strand_id
1 'polypeptide(L)'
;MTTQNDINILLGIEPPSEGKANVVPVYLEEHYARLAAIENLKAAREENDEALAALAKTTISNEDEEIREAALSALCEISSDNKLKKTILYIASTDASESVLSTALEQAALHFPELAKKMALRLQHHPDQSISTYSIGILAI
;
A
#
# COMPACT_ATOMS: atom_id res chain seq x y z
N MET A 1 15.57 7.79 13.47
CA MET A 1 15.23 6.40 13.09
C MET A 1 16.05 6.09 11.84
N THR A 2 16.62 4.89 11.72
CA THR A 2 17.37 4.49 10.51
C THR A 2 16.45 3.74 9.56
N THR A 3 16.73 3.76 8.25
CA THR A 3 15.96 2.99 7.26
C THR A 3 15.83 1.52 7.65
N GLN A 4 16.89 0.92 8.19
CA GLN A 4 16.84 -0.48 8.64
C GLN A 4 15.82 -0.71 9.75
N ASN A 5 15.71 0.23 10.70
CA ASN A 5 14.72 0.14 11.78
C ASN A 5 13.29 0.25 11.21
N ASP A 6 13.06 1.13 10.24
CA ASP A 6 11.76 1.24 9.56
C ASP A 6 11.41 -0.05 8.80
N ILE A 7 12.38 -0.66 8.10
CA ILE A 7 12.24 -1.97 7.46
C ILE A 7 11.89 -3.06 8.49
N ASN A 8 12.61 -3.10 9.62
CA ASN A 8 12.39 -4.10 10.67
C ASN A 8 11.01 -3.97 11.31
N ILE A 9 10.51 -2.75 11.52
CA ILE A 9 9.15 -2.48 11.99
C ILE A 9 8.15 -3.10 10.99
N LEU A 10 8.29 -2.83 9.69
CA LEU A 10 7.39 -3.39 8.67
C LEU A 10 7.45 -4.92 8.58
N LEU A 11 8.64 -5.50 8.76
CA LEU A 11 8.80 -6.95 8.77
C LEU A 11 8.32 -7.61 10.07
N GLY A 12 8.05 -6.83 11.13
CA GLY A 12 7.67 -7.34 12.44
C GLY A 12 8.84 -7.98 13.20
N ILE A 13 10.07 -7.59 12.86
CA ILE A 13 11.31 -8.09 13.49
C ILE A 13 11.60 -7.30 14.77
N GLU A 14 11.39 -5.98 14.75
CA GLU A 14 11.58 -5.12 15.90
C GLU A 14 10.23 -4.60 16.39
N PRO A 15 9.96 -4.63 17.71
CA PRO A 15 8.78 -3.98 18.25
C PRO A 15 8.89 -2.46 18.04
N PRO A 16 7.75 -1.77 17.87
CA PRO A 16 7.71 -0.32 17.96
C PRO A 16 8.45 0.16 19.21
N SER A 17 9.28 1.21 19.08
CA SER A 17 9.86 1.83 20.26
C SER A 17 8.73 2.33 21.16
N GLU A 18 8.72 1.94 22.44
CA GLU A 18 7.69 2.38 23.40
C GLU A 18 7.56 3.91 23.37
N GLY A 19 6.35 4.38 23.07
CA GLY A 19 6.04 5.79 23.11
C GLY A 19 6.22 6.35 24.53
N LYS A 20 6.25 7.67 24.67
CA LYS A 20 6.10 8.26 26.01
C LYS A 20 4.76 7.80 26.58
N ALA A 21 4.79 7.22 27.78
CA ALA A 21 3.60 6.76 28.48
C ALA A 21 2.50 7.83 28.44
N ASN A 22 1.28 7.43 28.06
CA ASN A 22 0.07 8.25 27.95
C ASN A 22 -0.01 9.25 26.77
N VAL A 23 0.79 9.11 25.71
CA VAL A 23 0.63 9.92 24.48
C VAL A 23 -0.23 9.21 23.43
N VAL A 24 -0.04 7.91 23.24
CA VAL A 24 -0.79 7.07 22.31
C VAL A 24 -1.34 5.88 23.09
N PRO A 25 -2.61 5.48 22.91
CA PRO A 25 -3.10 4.23 23.48
C PRO A 25 -2.24 3.06 22.98
N VAL A 26 -1.82 2.17 23.89
CA VAL A 26 -0.89 1.06 23.59
C VAL A 26 -1.30 0.25 22.36
N TYR A 27 -2.61 0.04 22.17
CA TYR A 27 -3.14 -0.72 21.02
C TYR A 27 -3.02 -0.01 19.67
N LEU A 28 -2.70 1.30 19.63
CA LEU A 28 -2.43 2.07 18.41
C LEU A 28 -0.94 2.32 18.18
N GLU A 29 -0.07 1.99 19.13
CA GLU A 29 1.37 2.24 19.00
C GLU A 29 1.95 1.49 17.80
N GLU A 30 1.54 0.24 17.58
CA GLU A 30 1.98 -0.55 16.43
C GLU A 30 1.48 0.03 15.11
N HIS A 31 0.20 0.39 15.03
CA HIS A 31 -0.39 1.01 13.85
C HIS A 31 0.37 2.28 13.44
N TYR A 32 0.56 3.22 14.38
CA TYR A 32 1.26 4.47 14.08
C TYR A 32 2.75 4.28 13.81
N ALA A 33 3.41 3.30 14.45
CA ALA A 33 4.80 2.99 14.15
C ALA A 33 4.97 2.45 12.73
N ARG A 34 4.03 1.62 12.26
CA ARG A 34 4.03 1.11 10.88
C ARG A 34 3.79 2.24 9.88
N LEU A 35 2.81 3.12 10.12
CA LEU A 35 2.60 4.30 9.26
C LEU A 35 3.83 5.20 9.23
N ALA A 36 4.44 5.47 10.39
CA ALA A 36 5.66 6.28 10.47
C ALA A 36 6.82 5.64 9.69
N ALA A 37 6.99 4.32 9.80
CA ALA A 37 8.00 3.59 9.04
C ALA A 37 7.76 3.70 7.52
N ILE A 38 6.51 3.54 7.04
CA ILE A 38 6.15 3.71 5.62
C ILE A 38 6.49 5.13 5.14
N GLU A 39 6.10 6.15 5.90
CA GLU A 39 6.36 7.55 5.55
C GLU A 39 7.86 7.88 5.57
N ASN A 40 8.62 7.34 6.52
CA ASN A 40 10.08 7.50 6.56
C ASN A 40 10.74 6.89 5.32
N LEU A 41 10.36 5.66 4.93
CA LEU A 41 10.88 5.00 3.73
C LEU A 41 10.54 5.79 2.46
N LYS A 42 9.31 6.32 2.38
CA LYS A 42 8.86 7.18 1.28
C LYS A 42 9.67 8.48 1.21
N ALA A 43 9.85 9.16 2.35
CA ALA A 43 10.59 10.41 2.44
C ALA A 43 12.08 10.26 2.12
N ALA A 44 12.68 9.13 2.51
CA ALA A 44 14.06 8.79 2.16
C ALA A 44 14.25 8.55 0.65
N ARG A 45 13.16 8.29 -0.10
CA ARG A 45 13.19 7.88 -1.52
C ARG A 45 14.13 6.70 -1.76
N GLU A 46 14.18 5.79 -0.78
CA GLU A 46 15.17 4.74 -0.77
C GLU A 46 14.68 3.54 -1.58
N GLU A 47 15.11 3.48 -2.83
CA GLU A 47 14.91 2.32 -3.69
C GLU A 47 16.00 1.26 -3.40
N ASN A 48 15.86 0.57 -2.27
CA ASN A 48 16.65 -0.62 -1.96
C ASN A 48 15.73 -1.87 -1.92
N ASP A 49 16.31 -3.03 -2.23
CA ASP A 49 15.55 -4.27 -2.37
C ASP A 49 14.84 -4.69 -1.06
N GLU A 50 15.43 -4.40 0.10
CA GLU A 50 14.85 -4.75 1.40
C GLU A 50 13.61 -3.91 1.72
N ALA A 51 13.67 -2.60 1.47
CA ALA A 51 12.55 -1.67 1.65
C ALA A 51 11.40 -2.01 0.69
N LEU A 52 11.72 -2.27 -0.58
CA LEU A 52 10.72 -2.70 -1.56
C LEU A 52 10.08 -4.04 -1.17
N ALA A 53 10.86 -5.01 -0.69
CA ALA A 53 10.35 -6.28 -0.22
C ALA A 53 9.47 -6.13 1.04
N ALA A 54 9.86 -5.28 1.99
CA ALA A 54 9.09 -5.01 3.20
C ALA A 54 7.76 -4.33 2.88
N LEU A 55 7.75 -3.33 2.00
CA LEU A 55 6.54 -2.67 1.53
C LEU A 55 5.64 -3.64 0.76
N ALA A 56 6.20 -4.44 -0.15
CA ALA A 56 5.45 -5.44 -0.90
C ALA A 56 4.77 -6.46 0.02
N LYS A 57 5.51 -7.02 0.99
CA LYS A 57 4.95 -7.92 2.01
C LYS A 57 3.82 -7.23 2.78
N THR A 58 4.06 -6.00 3.20
CA THR A 58 3.08 -5.21 3.97
C THR A 58 1.80 -4.98 3.17
N THR A 59 1.88 -4.59 1.91
CA THR A 59 0.73 -4.44 1.01
C THR A 59 -0.06 -5.74 0.85
N ILE A 60 0.60 -6.90 0.84
CA ILE A 60 -0.05 -8.18 0.55
C ILE A 60 -0.73 -8.78 1.79
N SER A 61 -0.12 -8.64 2.97
CA SER A 61 -0.47 -9.49 4.11
C SER A 61 -0.66 -8.76 5.44
N ASN A 62 -0.57 -7.43 5.49
CA ASN A 62 -0.87 -6.73 6.75
C ASN A 62 -2.37 -6.84 7.06
N GLU A 63 -2.74 -7.03 8.33
CA GLU A 63 -4.15 -7.19 8.72
C GLU A 63 -4.91 -5.86 8.62
N ASP A 64 -4.22 -4.75 8.84
CA ASP A 64 -4.77 -3.40 8.83
C ASP A 64 -4.78 -2.84 7.39
N GLU A 65 -5.97 -2.50 6.89
CA GLU A 65 -6.15 -1.97 5.54
C GLU A 65 -5.48 -0.62 5.30
N GLU A 66 -5.41 0.26 6.31
CA GLU A 66 -4.77 1.57 6.19
C GLU A 66 -3.25 1.38 6.01
N ILE A 67 -2.68 0.40 6.72
CA ILE A 67 -1.28 0.01 6.55
C ILE A 67 -1.02 -0.59 5.16
N ARG A 68 -1.91 -1.46 4.67
CA ARG A 68 -1.79 -2.04 3.32
C ARG A 68 -1.84 -0.96 2.24
N GLU A 69 -2.77 -0.02 2.37
CA GLU A 69 -2.96 1.10 1.45
C GLU A 69 -1.76 2.04 1.43
N ALA A 70 -1.26 2.44 2.60
CA ALA A 70 -0.09 3.29 2.75
C ALA A 70 1.15 2.62 2.14
N ALA A 71 1.36 1.32 2.40
CA ALA A 71 2.48 0.57 1.85
C ALA A 71 2.39 0.44 0.32
N LEU A 72 1.18 0.22 -0.23
CA LEU A 72 0.95 0.17 -1.67
C LEU A 72 1.34 1.49 -2.34
N SER A 73 0.88 2.60 -1.77
CA SER A 73 1.18 3.95 -2.27
C SER A 73 2.67 4.24 -2.22
N ALA A 74 3.32 3.98 -1.09
CA ALA A 74 4.77 4.18 -0.94
C ALA A 74 5.58 3.34 -1.93
N LEU A 75 5.24 2.05 -2.12
CA LEU A 75 5.91 1.18 -3.09
C LEU A 75 5.76 1.73 -4.52
N CYS A 76 4.57 2.18 -4.90
CA CYS A 76 4.33 2.76 -6.22
C CYS A 76 5.09 4.08 -6.42
N GLU A 77 5.30 4.87 -5.38
CA GLU A 77 6.06 6.12 -5.45
C GLU A 77 7.57 5.88 -5.57
N ILE A 78 8.14 5.02 -4.72
CA ILE A 78 9.60 4.89 -4.62
C ILE A 78 10.21 3.91 -5.64
N SER A 79 9.48 2.88 -6.08
CA SER A 79 10.04 1.90 -7.01
C SER A 79 10.22 2.50 -8.40
N SER A 80 11.28 2.14 -9.11
CA SER A 80 11.44 2.38 -10.54
C SER A 80 11.06 1.16 -11.39
N ASP A 81 10.93 -0.02 -10.75
CA ASP A 81 10.56 -1.27 -11.42
C ASP A 81 9.05 -1.33 -11.73
N ASN A 82 8.71 -1.03 -12.98
CA ASN A 82 7.35 -1.14 -13.49
C ASN A 82 6.77 -2.55 -13.42
N LYS A 83 7.58 -3.61 -13.46
CA LYS A 83 7.10 -4.99 -13.34
C LYS A 83 6.65 -5.24 -11.91
N LEU A 84 7.46 -4.87 -10.92
CA LEU A 84 7.09 -4.95 -9.51
C LEU A 84 5.79 -4.17 -9.23
N LYS A 85 5.71 -2.90 -9.67
CA LYS A 85 4.50 -2.07 -9.49
C LYS A 85 3.26 -2.75 -10.09
N LYS A 86 3.34 -3.22 -11.34
CA LYS A 86 2.21 -3.89 -12.00
C LYS A 86 1.78 -5.16 -11.25
N THR A 87 2.73 -5.95 -10.77
CA THR A 87 2.43 -7.15 -9.99
C THR A 87 1.71 -6.81 -8.70
N ILE A 88 2.23 -5.85 -7.92
CA ILE A 88 1.63 -5.44 -6.65
C ILE A 88 0.26 -4.80 -6.86
N LEU A 89 0.09 -3.91 -7.84
CA LEU A 89 -1.21 -3.32 -8.18
C LEU A 89 -2.24 -4.38 -8.57
N TYR A 90 -1.83 -5.40 -9.35
CA TYR A 90 -2.73 -6.49 -9.71
C TYR A 90 -3.13 -7.33 -8.49
N ILE A 91 -2.23 -7.56 -7.53
CA ILE A 91 -2.56 -8.26 -6.28
C ILE A 91 -3.47 -7.39 -5.41
N ALA A 92 -3.16 -6.10 -5.23
CA ALA A 92 -3.97 -5.17 -4.44
C ALA A 92 -5.39 -4.98 -5.01
N SER A 93 -5.58 -5.16 -6.32
CA SER A 93 -6.90 -5.14 -6.95
C SER A 93 -7.81 -6.33 -6.61
N THR A 94 -7.34 -7.26 -5.78
CA THR A 94 -8.14 -8.35 -5.20
C THR A 94 -8.27 -8.25 -3.68
N ASP A 95 -7.88 -7.10 -3.10
CA ASP A 95 -8.04 -6.84 -1.67
C ASP A 95 -9.53 -6.77 -1.29
N ALA A 96 -9.83 -7.05 -0.03
CA ALA A 96 -11.18 -6.95 0.51
C ALA A 96 -11.56 -5.51 0.88
N SER A 97 -10.58 -4.62 1.10
CA SER A 97 -10.80 -3.22 1.44
C SER A 97 -11.01 -2.36 0.20
N GLU A 98 -12.11 -1.62 0.16
CA GLU A 98 -12.41 -0.65 -0.90
C GLU A 98 -11.34 0.45 -0.99
N SER A 99 -10.73 0.87 0.11
CA SER A 99 -9.66 1.88 0.08
C SER A 99 -8.43 1.36 -0.66
N VAL A 100 -8.02 0.11 -0.39
CA VAL A 100 -6.90 -0.53 -1.10
C VAL A 100 -7.23 -0.73 -2.58
N LEU A 101 -8.46 -1.17 -2.89
CA LEU A 101 -8.93 -1.32 -4.27
C LEU A 101 -8.93 0.02 -5.04
N SER A 102 -9.40 1.09 -4.40
CA SER A 102 -9.44 2.44 -4.98
C SER A 102 -8.03 2.92 -5.31
N THR A 103 -7.12 2.87 -4.32
CA THR A 103 -5.72 3.26 -4.49
C THR A 103 -5.04 2.42 -5.59
N ALA A 104 -5.30 1.11 -5.66
CA ALA A 104 -4.76 0.27 -6.73
C ALA A 104 -5.29 0.69 -8.13
N LEU A 105 -6.58 0.99 -8.25
CA LEU A 105 -7.18 1.47 -9.51
C LEU A 105 -6.64 2.83 -9.93
N GLU A 106 -6.52 3.78 -9.01
CA GLU A 106 -6.01 5.13 -9.27
C GLU A 106 -4.55 5.09 -9.73
N GLN A 107 -3.69 4.37 -9.01
CA GLN A 107 -2.28 4.19 -9.37
C GLN A 107 -2.12 3.47 -10.71
N ALA A 108 -2.94 2.45 -10.97
CA ALA A 108 -2.95 1.76 -12.26
C ALA A 108 -3.43 2.68 -13.39
N ALA A 109 -4.48 3.48 -13.19
CA ALA A 109 -5.02 4.39 -14.20
C ALA A 109 -4.01 5.48 -14.57
N LEU A 110 -3.28 6.00 -13.58
CA LEU A 110 -2.28 7.05 -13.76
C LEU A 110 -1.04 6.56 -14.54
N HIS A 111 -0.57 5.34 -14.26
CA HIS A 111 0.73 4.88 -14.76
C HIS A 111 0.67 3.71 -15.76
N PHE A 112 -0.41 2.90 -15.71
CA PHE A 112 -0.53 1.65 -16.46
C PHE A 112 -1.97 1.45 -17.01
N PRO A 113 -2.44 2.25 -17.99
CA PRO A 113 -3.83 2.24 -18.44
C PRO A 113 -4.37 0.86 -18.84
N GLU A 114 -3.56 0.03 -19.50
CA GLU A 114 -3.94 -1.32 -19.88
C GLU A 114 -4.13 -2.27 -18.68
N LEU A 115 -3.36 -2.07 -17.61
CA LEU A 115 -3.55 -2.80 -16.36
C LEU A 115 -4.83 -2.30 -15.65
N ALA A 116 -5.04 -0.99 -15.62
CA ALA A 116 -6.24 -0.38 -15.04
C ALA A 116 -7.51 -0.92 -15.71
N LYS A 117 -7.55 -1.01 -17.04
CA LYS A 117 -8.68 -1.61 -17.79
C LYS A 117 -8.93 -3.06 -17.39
N LYS A 118 -7.88 -3.87 -17.23
CA LYS A 118 -8.01 -5.27 -16.76
C LYS A 118 -8.52 -5.38 -15.33
N MET A 119 -8.12 -4.46 -14.46
CA MET A 119 -8.63 -4.39 -13.08
C MET A 119 -10.09 -3.94 -13.06
N ALA A 120 -10.41 -2.86 -13.76
CA ALA A 120 -11.74 -2.30 -13.89
C ALA A 120 -12.76 -3.31 -14.46
N LEU A 121 -12.37 -4.11 -15.46
CA LEU A 121 -13.23 -5.19 -15.99
C LEU A 121 -13.69 -6.19 -14.91
N ARG A 122 -12.86 -6.47 -13.90
CA ARG A 122 -13.23 -7.36 -12.79
C ARG A 122 -14.08 -6.64 -11.73
N LEU A 123 -13.84 -5.34 -11.56
CA LEU A 123 -14.42 -4.52 -10.50
C LEU A 123 -15.68 -3.73 -10.94
N GLN A 124 -16.05 -3.74 -12.22
CA GLN A 124 -17.22 -3.02 -12.75
C GLN A 124 -18.58 -3.47 -12.16
N HIS A 125 -18.61 -4.61 -11.47
CA HIS A 125 -19.79 -5.14 -10.77
C HIS A 125 -19.53 -5.32 -9.26
N HIS A 126 -18.52 -4.65 -8.72
CA HIS A 126 -18.22 -4.69 -7.29
C HIS A 126 -19.45 -4.21 -6.47
N PRO A 127 -19.75 -4.83 -5.31
CA PRO A 127 -20.90 -4.44 -4.48
C PRO A 127 -20.81 -3.00 -3.97
N ASP A 128 -19.60 -2.51 -3.70
CA ASP A 128 -19.39 -1.09 -3.43
C ASP A 128 -19.60 -0.25 -4.71
N GLN A 129 -20.47 0.76 -4.58
CA GLN A 129 -20.87 1.61 -5.69
C GLN A 129 -19.73 2.51 -6.18
N SER A 130 -18.84 2.94 -5.29
CA SER A 130 -17.71 3.81 -5.64
C SER A 130 -16.72 3.05 -6.51
N ILE A 131 -16.37 1.82 -6.12
CA ILE A 131 -15.48 0.94 -6.89
C ILE A 131 -16.05 0.61 -8.27
N SER A 132 -17.33 0.19 -8.33
CA SER A 132 -17.96 -0.16 -9.60
C SER A 132 -18.12 1.04 -10.53
N THR A 133 -18.49 2.22 -10.00
CA THR A 133 -18.62 3.45 -10.78
C THR A 133 -17.27 3.90 -11.34
N TYR A 134 -16.23 3.91 -10.52
CA TYR A 134 -14.88 4.31 -10.96
C TYR A 134 -14.34 3.34 -12.02
N SER A 135 -14.57 2.03 -11.84
CA SER A 135 -14.21 1.01 -12.81
C SER A 135 -14.90 1.20 -14.15
N ILE A 136 -16.22 1.45 -14.17
CA ILE A 136 -16.96 1.76 -15.40
C ILE A 136 -16.40 3.03 -16.07
N GLY A 137 -16.06 4.05 -15.29
CA GLY A 137 -15.42 5.27 -15.77
C GLY A 137 -14.10 5.00 -16.50
N ILE A 138 -13.24 4.15 -15.95
CA ILE A 138 -11.97 3.74 -16.59
C ILE A 138 -12.22 3.03 -17.93
N LEU A 139 -13.28 2.22 -18.03
CA LEU A 139 -13.59 1.45 -19.24
C LEU A 139 -14.20 2.28 -20.37
N ALA A 140 -14.74 3.46 -20.05
CA ALA A 140 -15.35 4.36 -21.02
C ALA A 140 -14.33 5.24 -21.78
N ILE A 141 -13.03 5.18 -21.41
CA ILE A 141 -11.92 5.97 -21.97
C ILE A 141 -11.00 5.09 -22.80
#